data_AF-A0A941WHZ9-F1
#
_entry.id   AF-A0A941WHZ9-F1
#
_cell.length_a   1.000
_cell.length_b   1.000
_cell.length_c   1.000
_cell.angle_alpha   90.00
_cell.angle_beta   90.00
_cell.angle_gamma   90.00
#
_symmetry.space_group_name_H-M   'P 1'
#
loop_
_entity.id
_entity.type
_entity.pdbx_description
1 polymer ?
#
loop_
_entity_poly.entity_id
_entity_poly.type
_entity_poly.pdbx_seq_one_letter_code
_entity_poly.pdbx_strand_id
1 'polypeptide(L)'
;FQDLLLDKMQPVLESLESVEQIEGYTVEINEAYAKMVASVIETSTATLDTPVEMTSLIQSPSFSTKAENGVDEVGTIKGWSTNGNQNASGALNYEFWQVEGADIHQTLYALPKGYYRLTYNGFYRAGGFIAAGVAHRDSIDARNGEVYLESGEGKWTEKLASIFDNINEYKYSSGDVVLPDSLFPASTKLYNCMVNDVTGADLAFKDGKYEGTFSFYVSEAGQPTLLGVRKTAHLGDDWLCFDNFKLLYYGDGDTNKPDDFVSSVEEAVADGKATVVSSAWYTINGVRVAEPKQRGIYIRQDKMSDGTTQSVKVMVR
;
A
#
# COMPACT_ATOMS: atom_id res chain seq x y z
N PHE A 1 6.20 14.19 -28.37
CA PHE A 1 7.16 13.63 -27.39
C PHE A 1 8.60 13.93 -27.80
N GLN A 2 9.03 13.54 -29.01
CA GLN A 2 10.36 13.93 -29.53
C GLN A 2 10.59 15.45 -29.53
N ASP A 3 9.60 16.24 -29.96
CA ASP A 3 9.73 17.71 -29.95
C ASP A 3 9.81 18.30 -28.53
N LEU A 4 9.12 17.70 -27.55
CA LEU A 4 9.20 18.11 -26.15
C LEU A 4 10.56 17.73 -25.52
N LEU A 5 11.08 16.55 -25.84
CA LEU A 5 12.44 16.14 -25.46
C LEU A 5 13.48 17.06 -26.10
N LEU A 6 13.32 17.44 -27.37
CA LEU A 6 14.27 18.32 -28.05
C LEU A 6 14.22 19.75 -27.49
N ASP A 7 13.03 20.33 -27.37
CA ASP A 7 12.84 21.71 -26.89
C ASP A 7 13.21 21.86 -25.40
N LYS A 8 12.99 20.83 -24.57
CA LYS A 8 13.30 20.90 -23.14
C LYS A 8 14.67 20.33 -22.77
N MET A 9 15.17 19.26 -23.40
CA MET A 9 16.46 18.67 -22.98
C MET A 9 17.67 19.36 -23.60
N GLN A 10 17.57 19.89 -24.83
CA GLN A 10 18.70 20.52 -25.51
C GLN A 10 19.22 21.77 -24.76
N PRO A 11 18.38 22.70 -24.28
CA PRO A 11 18.85 23.83 -23.48
C PRO A 11 19.36 23.38 -22.10
N VAL A 12 18.73 22.35 -21.53
CA VAL A 12 19.01 21.85 -20.18
C VAL A 12 20.39 21.20 -20.07
N LEU A 13 20.81 20.42 -21.06
CA LEU A 13 22.16 19.83 -21.12
C LEU A 13 23.28 20.89 -21.15
N GLU A 14 22.97 22.09 -21.68
CA GLU A 14 23.91 23.20 -21.80
C GLU A 14 23.91 24.13 -20.57
N SER A 15 22.92 24.02 -19.67
CA SER A 15 22.67 24.97 -18.57
C SER A 15 22.34 24.34 -17.20
N LEU A 16 22.82 23.13 -16.89
CA LEU A 16 22.58 22.50 -15.58
C LEU A 16 23.20 23.32 -14.43
N GLU A 17 22.40 24.12 -13.74
CA GLU A 17 22.88 25.01 -12.67
C GLU A 17 22.67 24.44 -11.25
N SER A 18 21.71 23.52 -11.04
CA SER A 18 21.46 22.90 -9.72
C SER A 18 20.79 21.52 -9.78
N VAL A 19 20.88 20.77 -8.67
CA VAL A 19 20.17 19.48 -8.48
C VAL A 19 18.65 19.67 -8.52
N GLU A 20 18.14 20.73 -7.91
CA GLU A 20 16.71 21.08 -7.88
C GLU A 20 16.15 21.28 -9.30
N GLN A 21 16.91 21.92 -10.20
CA GLN A 21 16.51 22.05 -11.61
C GLN A 21 16.45 20.69 -12.31
N ILE A 22 17.41 19.79 -12.04
CA ILE A 22 17.42 18.43 -12.62
C ILE A 22 16.20 17.63 -12.15
N GLU A 23 15.86 17.73 -10.87
CA GLU A 23 14.67 17.09 -10.30
C GLU A 23 13.39 17.63 -10.93
N GLY A 24 13.29 18.96 -11.10
CA GLY A 24 12.18 19.61 -11.80
C GLY A 24 12.00 19.10 -13.23
N TYR A 25 13.07 19.06 -14.03
CA TYR A 25 12.99 18.52 -15.39
C TYR A 25 12.64 17.03 -15.44
N THR A 26 13.10 16.26 -14.46
CA THR A 26 12.75 14.84 -14.34
C THR A 26 11.25 14.66 -14.12
N VAL A 27 10.66 15.49 -13.26
CA VAL A 27 9.19 15.52 -13.06
C VAL A 27 8.46 15.85 -14.35
N GLU A 28 8.87 16.92 -15.06
CA GLU A 28 8.22 17.31 -16.31
C GLU A 28 8.29 16.23 -17.41
N ILE A 29 9.44 15.55 -17.53
CA ILE A 29 9.62 14.45 -18.49
C ILE A 29 8.74 13.26 -18.11
N ASN A 30 8.69 12.89 -16.83
CA ASN A 30 7.83 11.81 -16.34
C ASN A 30 6.35 12.12 -16.57
N GLU A 31 5.91 13.34 -16.29
CA GLU A 31 4.53 13.77 -16.55
C GLU A 31 4.18 13.72 -18.04
N ALA A 32 5.08 14.19 -18.90
CA ALA A 32 4.88 14.15 -20.35
C ALA A 32 4.83 12.71 -20.90
N TYR A 33 5.70 11.83 -20.39
CA TYR A 33 5.69 10.41 -20.73
C TYR A 33 4.38 9.76 -20.29
N ALA A 34 3.94 10.01 -19.05
CA ALA A 34 2.66 9.49 -18.54
C ALA A 34 1.47 9.99 -19.37
N LYS A 35 1.43 11.27 -19.76
CA LYS A 35 0.40 11.81 -20.66
C LYS A 35 0.38 11.12 -22.02
N MET A 36 1.56 10.84 -22.59
CA MET A 36 1.67 10.10 -23.84
C MET A 36 1.10 8.69 -23.69
N VAL A 37 1.46 7.97 -22.63
CA VAL A 37 0.92 6.62 -22.34
C VAL A 37 -0.59 6.68 -22.12
N ALA A 38 -1.09 7.64 -21.33
CA ALA A 38 -2.52 7.80 -21.06
C ALA A 38 -3.33 8.13 -22.32
N SER A 39 -2.75 8.86 -23.28
CA SER A 39 -3.45 9.29 -24.51
C SER A 39 -3.91 8.16 -25.43
N VAL A 40 -3.33 6.97 -25.28
CA VAL A 40 -3.69 5.77 -26.07
C VAL A 40 -4.59 4.79 -25.31
N ILE A 41 -4.94 5.10 -24.06
CA ILE A 41 -5.85 4.29 -23.23
C ILE A 41 -7.28 4.84 -23.38
N GLU A 42 -8.18 4.01 -23.90
CA GLU A 42 -9.60 4.37 -24.05
C GLU A 42 -10.35 4.19 -22.72
N THR A 43 -10.60 5.29 -22.01
CA THR A 43 -11.21 5.27 -20.67
C THR A 43 -12.70 5.61 -20.66
N SER A 44 -13.28 6.04 -21.78
CA SER A 44 -14.70 6.46 -21.84
C SER A 44 -15.70 5.31 -21.65
N THR A 45 -15.23 4.07 -21.76
CA THR A 45 -16.03 2.85 -21.59
C THR A 45 -15.89 2.22 -20.21
N ALA A 46 -15.04 2.76 -19.34
CA ALA A 46 -14.81 2.24 -18.00
C ALA A 46 -16.08 2.31 -17.15
N THR A 47 -16.40 1.20 -16.50
CA THR A 47 -17.48 1.10 -15.50
C THR A 47 -17.01 0.23 -14.33
N LEU A 48 -17.80 0.20 -13.25
CA LEU A 48 -17.58 -0.75 -12.14
C LEU A 48 -17.46 -2.21 -12.61
N ASP A 49 -18.33 -2.62 -13.54
CA ASP A 49 -18.40 -3.99 -14.06
C ASP A 49 -17.39 -4.26 -15.19
N THR A 50 -16.91 -3.21 -15.85
CA THR A 50 -15.97 -3.30 -16.98
C THR A 50 -14.85 -2.26 -16.79
N PRO A 51 -13.92 -2.49 -15.84
CA PRO A 51 -12.80 -1.59 -15.64
C PRO A 51 -11.84 -1.60 -16.83
N VAL A 52 -11.17 -0.46 -17.03
CA VAL A 52 -10.07 -0.32 -17.98
C VAL A 52 -8.75 -0.51 -17.26
N GLU A 53 -7.87 -1.34 -17.82
CA GLU A 53 -6.52 -1.54 -17.28
C GLU A 53 -5.63 -0.34 -17.60
N MET A 54 -5.00 0.23 -16.57
CA MET A 54 -4.09 1.39 -16.66
C MET A 54 -2.71 1.10 -16.08
N THR A 55 -2.34 -0.17 -15.91
CA THR A 55 -1.06 -0.61 -15.34
C THR A 55 0.15 0.01 -16.02
N SER A 56 0.07 0.33 -17.32
CA SER A 56 1.15 0.97 -18.09
C SER A 56 1.54 2.37 -17.59
N LEU A 57 0.73 3.00 -16.72
CA LEU A 57 1.07 4.26 -16.06
C LEU A 57 1.94 4.07 -14.80
N ILE A 58 2.07 2.84 -14.31
CA ILE A 58 3.06 2.46 -13.30
C ILE A 58 4.33 2.06 -14.08
N GLN A 59 5.48 2.67 -13.77
CA GLN A 59 6.73 2.25 -14.39
C GLN A 59 7.26 1.04 -13.64
N SER A 60 7.79 0.05 -14.35
CA SER A 60 8.32 -1.18 -13.74
C SER A 60 7.34 -1.84 -12.75
N PRO A 61 6.06 -2.08 -13.12
CA PRO A 61 5.03 -2.56 -12.20
C PRO A 61 5.31 -3.95 -11.63
N SER A 62 6.17 -4.72 -12.31
CA SER A 62 6.69 -6.02 -11.84
C SER A 62 8.21 -6.02 -11.64
N PHE A 63 8.79 -4.87 -11.26
CA PHE A 63 10.21 -4.67 -10.96
C PHE A 63 11.20 -5.27 -11.97
N SER A 64 10.78 -5.36 -13.24
CA SER A 64 11.53 -5.98 -14.32
C SER A 64 11.28 -5.27 -15.65
N THR A 65 12.24 -5.44 -16.56
CA THR A 65 12.17 -4.94 -17.93
C THR A 65 12.91 -5.90 -18.86
N LYS A 66 12.62 -5.82 -20.16
CA LYS A 66 13.45 -6.48 -21.17
C LYS A 66 14.87 -5.93 -21.13
N ALA A 67 15.85 -6.84 -21.18
CA ALA A 67 17.25 -6.55 -21.38
C ALA A 67 17.49 -5.99 -22.79
N GLU A 68 18.70 -5.45 -23.04
CA GLU A 68 19.08 -4.90 -24.34
C GLU A 68 18.98 -5.90 -25.50
N ASN A 69 19.09 -7.20 -25.21
CA ASN A 69 18.92 -8.26 -26.21
C ASN A 69 17.45 -8.49 -26.62
N GLY A 70 16.49 -7.85 -25.94
CA GLY A 70 15.06 -7.94 -26.22
C GLY A 70 14.38 -9.25 -25.83
N VAL A 71 15.12 -10.20 -25.26
CA VAL A 71 14.62 -11.55 -24.91
C VAL A 71 14.56 -11.73 -23.40
N ASP A 72 15.69 -11.52 -22.74
CA ASP A 72 15.83 -11.76 -21.31
C ASP A 72 15.16 -10.66 -20.50
N GLU A 73 14.76 -10.98 -19.27
CA GLU A 73 14.27 -10.01 -18.30
C GLU A 73 15.34 -9.73 -17.25
N VAL A 74 15.47 -8.46 -16.90
CA VAL A 74 16.39 -7.96 -15.89
C VAL A 74 15.63 -7.10 -14.90
N GLY A 75 16.06 -7.16 -13.63
CA GLY A 75 15.46 -6.39 -12.56
C GLY A 75 15.63 -4.89 -12.78
N THR A 76 14.61 -4.10 -12.47
CA THR A 76 14.66 -2.65 -12.53
C THR A 76 13.70 -2.01 -11.54
N ILE A 77 14.12 -0.88 -10.99
CA ILE A 77 13.27 0.01 -10.18
C ILE A 77 13.00 1.33 -10.91
N LYS A 78 13.16 1.36 -12.23
CA LYS A 78 13.01 2.60 -13.01
C LYS A 78 11.65 3.23 -12.73
N GLY A 79 11.68 4.51 -12.36
CA GLY A 79 10.50 5.29 -11.98
C GLY A 79 10.22 5.32 -10.47
N TRP A 80 10.85 4.44 -9.69
CA TRP A 80 10.71 4.38 -8.25
C TRP A 80 11.90 5.03 -7.52
N SER A 81 11.59 5.74 -6.45
CA SER A 81 12.53 6.30 -5.47
C SER A 81 12.50 5.44 -4.22
N THR A 82 13.66 5.10 -3.66
CA THR A 82 13.76 4.23 -2.47
C THR A 82 14.86 4.69 -1.54
N ASN A 83 14.66 4.49 -0.23
CA ASN A 83 15.70 4.67 0.79
C ASN A 83 16.35 3.35 1.24
N GLY A 84 15.91 2.22 0.69
CA GLY A 84 16.42 0.89 1.00
C GLY A 84 17.19 0.27 -0.15
N ASN A 85 16.80 -0.97 -0.51
CA ASN A 85 17.47 -1.74 -1.56
C ASN A 85 17.52 -0.96 -2.88
N GLN A 86 18.70 -0.80 -3.47
CA GLN A 86 18.84 0.06 -4.66
C GLN A 86 18.39 -0.62 -5.97
N ASN A 87 18.06 -1.93 -5.93
CA ASN A 87 17.68 -2.70 -7.11
C ASN A 87 16.61 -3.74 -6.77
N ALA A 88 15.91 -4.22 -7.82
CA ALA A 88 15.11 -5.43 -7.74
C ALA A 88 15.98 -6.65 -7.42
N SER A 89 15.36 -7.69 -6.88
CA SER A 89 16.03 -8.93 -6.49
C SER A 89 16.46 -9.76 -7.70
N GLY A 90 17.26 -10.81 -7.45
CA GLY A 90 17.63 -11.78 -8.49
C GLY A 90 16.45 -12.60 -9.04
N ALA A 91 15.29 -12.56 -8.38
CA ALA A 91 14.05 -13.19 -8.84
C ALA A 91 13.08 -12.19 -9.49
N LEU A 92 13.54 -10.97 -9.80
CA LEU A 92 12.78 -9.92 -10.50
C LEU A 92 11.62 -9.31 -9.71
N ASN A 93 11.51 -9.58 -8.41
CA ASN A 93 10.62 -8.89 -7.48
C ASN A 93 11.38 -7.88 -6.61
N TYR A 94 10.70 -7.15 -5.72
CA TYR A 94 11.36 -6.23 -4.79
C TYR A 94 11.21 -6.71 -3.34
N GLU A 95 12.25 -6.50 -2.54
CA GLU A 95 12.23 -6.82 -1.11
C GLU A 95 12.81 -5.71 -0.25
N PHE A 96 12.42 -5.69 1.01
CA PHE A 96 13.18 -5.08 2.09
C PHE A 96 13.53 -6.16 3.10
N TRP A 97 14.83 -6.44 3.23
CA TRP A 97 15.39 -7.34 4.24
C TRP A 97 16.09 -6.52 5.31
N GLN A 98 15.53 -6.47 6.52
CA GLN A 98 16.11 -5.74 7.67
C GLN A 98 16.42 -4.26 7.43
N VAL A 99 15.71 -3.61 6.52
CA VAL A 99 15.93 -2.18 6.23
C VAL A 99 15.19 -1.32 7.26
N GLU A 100 15.88 -0.39 7.91
CA GLU A 100 15.25 0.62 8.77
C GLU A 100 14.64 1.74 7.94
N GLY A 101 13.45 2.21 8.31
CA GLY A 101 12.75 3.28 7.58
C GLY A 101 12.34 2.92 6.15
N ALA A 102 12.32 1.62 5.81
CA ALA A 102 12.11 1.13 4.45
C ALA A 102 10.90 1.75 3.75
N ASP A 103 11.14 2.38 2.60
CA ASP A 103 10.15 3.02 1.75
C ASP A 103 10.63 3.02 0.29
N ILE A 104 9.73 2.66 -0.62
CA ILE A 104 9.91 2.81 -2.07
C ILE A 104 8.60 3.29 -2.70
N HIS A 105 8.68 4.32 -3.53
CA HIS A 105 7.50 4.99 -4.10
C HIS A 105 7.73 5.56 -5.49
N GLN A 106 6.64 5.75 -6.23
CA GLN A 106 6.59 6.51 -7.48
C GLN A 106 5.38 7.44 -7.47
N THR A 107 5.55 8.64 -8.01
CA THR A 107 4.41 9.51 -8.36
C THR A 107 3.84 9.11 -9.73
N LEU A 108 2.57 8.73 -9.74
CA LEU A 108 1.76 8.50 -10.94
C LEU A 108 1.20 9.83 -11.44
N TYR A 109 1.27 10.04 -12.75
CA TYR A 109 0.74 11.23 -13.42
C TYR A 109 -0.31 10.84 -14.44
N ALA A 110 -1.08 11.83 -14.91
CA ALA A 110 -2.07 11.68 -15.98
C ALA A 110 -3.20 10.66 -15.70
N LEU A 111 -3.46 10.33 -14.43
CA LEU A 111 -4.63 9.54 -14.04
C LEU A 111 -5.91 10.36 -14.28
N PRO A 112 -6.91 9.85 -15.03
CA PRO A 112 -8.25 10.44 -15.05
C PRO A 112 -8.86 10.62 -13.66
N LYS A 113 -9.77 11.58 -13.52
CA LYS A 113 -10.63 11.65 -12.34
C LYS A 113 -11.50 10.39 -12.25
N GLY A 114 -11.65 9.80 -11.07
CA GLY A 114 -12.57 8.70 -10.83
C GLY A 114 -12.06 7.64 -9.87
N TYR A 115 -12.75 6.49 -9.83
CA TYR A 115 -12.43 5.36 -8.96
C TYR A 115 -11.44 4.40 -9.60
N TYR A 116 -10.56 3.87 -8.77
CA TYR A 116 -9.52 2.93 -9.15
C TYR A 116 -9.47 1.75 -8.20
N ARG A 117 -8.87 0.65 -8.66
CA ARG A 117 -8.37 -0.44 -7.81
C ARG A 117 -6.93 -0.74 -8.15
N LEU A 118 -6.13 -0.83 -7.10
CA LEU A 118 -4.77 -1.33 -7.17
C LEU A 118 -4.78 -2.78 -6.67
N THR A 119 -4.17 -3.68 -7.43
CA THR A 119 -3.84 -5.04 -6.97
C THR A 119 -2.32 -5.23 -7.01
N TYR A 120 -1.80 -6.10 -6.15
CA TYR A 120 -0.38 -6.43 -6.06
C TYR A 120 -0.22 -7.80 -5.39
N ASN A 121 0.96 -8.40 -5.47
CA ASN A 121 1.33 -9.51 -4.59
C ASN A 121 2.33 -9.04 -3.55
N GLY A 122 2.17 -9.42 -2.29
CA GLY A 122 3.18 -9.12 -1.28
C GLY A 122 2.86 -9.63 0.12
N PHE A 123 3.91 -9.90 0.88
CA PHE A 123 3.82 -10.33 2.27
C PHE A 123 4.80 -9.60 3.17
N TYR A 124 4.53 -9.68 4.47
CA TYR A 124 5.44 -9.26 5.53
C TYR A 124 5.69 -10.40 6.53
N ARG A 125 6.93 -10.48 7.03
CA ARG A 125 7.35 -11.32 8.15
C ARG A 125 8.00 -10.45 9.23
N ALA A 126 7.38 -10.40 10.41
CA ALA A 126 7.84 -9.62 11.55
C ALA A 126 9.00 -10.31 12.32
N GLY A 127 10.20 -10.23 11.75
CA GLY A 127 11.41 -10.82 12.33
C GLY A 127 11.64 -12.29 11.97
N GLY A 128 12.64 -12.94 12.55
CA GLY A 128 13.09 -14.30 12.19
C GLY A 128 11.98 -15.37 12.15
N PHE A 129 12.05 -16.32 11.21
CA PHE A 129 10.94 -17.24 10.89
C PHE A 129 10.39 -18.08 12.06
N ILE A 130 11.22 -18.47 13.05
CA ILE A 130 10.72 -19.16 14.25
C ILE A 130 9.97 -18.19 15.18
N ALA A 131 10.56 -17.04 15.51
CA ALA A 131 9.95 -16.08 16.41
C ALA A 131 8.67 -15.48 15.82
N ALA A 132 8.69 -15.12 14.54
CA ALA A 132 7.53 -14.66 13.82
C ALA A 132 6.45 -15.74 13.71
N GLY A 133 6.83 -17.01 13.52
CA GLY A 133 5.88 -18.12 13.49
C GLY A 133 5.22 -18.40 14.85
N VAL A 134 5.95 -18.24 15.95
CA VAL A 134 5.37 -18.27 17.31
C VAL A 134 4.37 -17.14 17.49
N ALA A 135 4.75 -15.91 17.10
CA ALA A 135 3.86 -14.75 17.19
C ALA A 135 2.59 -14.95 16.36
N HIS A 136 2.70 -15.48 15.15
CA HIS A 136 1.56 -15.75 14.27
C HIS A 136 0.63 -16.82 14.86
N ARG A 137 1.17 -17.94 15.36
CA ARG A 137 0.39 -18.98 16.07
C ARG A 137 -0.42 -18.38 17.23
N ASP A 138 0.20 -17.46 17.96
CA ASP A 138 -0.39 -16.82 19.13
C ASP A 138 -1.25 -15.59 18.76
N SER A 139 -1.42 -15.30 17.45
CA SER A 139 -2.20 -14.17 16.91
C SER A 139 -1.72 -12.79 17.39
N ILE A 140 -0.40 -12.63 17.51
CA ILE A 140 0.27 -11.40 17.94
C ILE A 140 1.38 -10.97 16.96
N ASP A 141 1.41 -11.51 15.75
CA ASP A 141 2.38 -11.10 14.73
C ASP A 141 2.14 -9.66 14.26
N ALA A 142 3.20 -8.86 14.24
CA ALA A 142 3.13 -7.47 13.82
C ALA A 142 2.93 -7.34 12.30
N ARG A 143 2.08 -6.39 11.89
CA ARG A 143 1.77 -6.07 10.49
C ARG A 143 2.39 -4.74 10.08
N ASN A 144 3.72 -4.69 10.05
CA ASN A 144 4.43 -3.43 9.82
C ASN A 144 4.63 -3.09 8.34
N GLY A 145 4.50 -4.06 7.44
CA GLY A 145 4.56 -3.84 5.99
C GLY A 145 3.21 -3.39 5.41
N GLU A 146 3.22 -2.36 4.57
CA GLU A 146 2.01 -1.83 3.94
C GLU A 146 2.26 -1.25 2.54
N VAL A 147 1.25 -1.35 1.69
CA VAL A 147 1.14 -0.58 0.43
C VAL A 147 0.32 0.67 0.72
N TYR A 148 0.75 1.82 0.23
CA TYR A 148 0.08 3.09 0.46
C TYR A 148 -0.11 3.87 -0.85
N LEU A 149 -1.12 4.73 -0.86
CA LEU A 149 -1.41 5.63 -1.95
C LEU A 149 -1.90 6.99 -1.42
N GLU A 150 -1.38 8.08 -1.97
CA GLU A 150 -1.80 9.44 -1.67
C GLU A 150 -2.21 10.17 -2.95
N SER A 151 -3.40 10.76 -3.00
CA SER A 151 -3.87 11.54 -4.14
C SER A 151 -4.67 12.75 -3.64
N GLY A 152 -4.09 13.95 -3.75
CA GLY A 152 -4.70 15.17 -3.23
C GLY A 152 -4.81 15.08 -1.71
N GLU A 153 -6.03 15.22 -1.17
CA GLU A 153 -6.30 15.02 0.26
C GLU A 153 -6.47 13.53 0.64
N GLY A 154 -6.60 12.65 -0.35
CA GLY A 154 -6.87 11.24 -0.13
C GLY A 154 -5.63 10.45 0.27
N LYS A 155 -5.74 9.62 1.32
CA LYS A 155 -4.72 8.68 1.79
C LYS A 155 -5.34 7.30 1.99
N TRP A 156 -4.74 6.28 1.38
CA TRP A 156 -5.16 4.89 1.48
C TRP A 156 -3.96 4.02 1.81
N THR A 157 -4.20 3.03 2.66
CA THR A 157 -3.16 2.10 3.11
C THR A 157 -3.77 0.72 3.26
N GLU A 158 -3.07 -0.31 2.80
CA GLU A 158 -3.43 -1.71 2.99
C GLU A 158 -2.25 -2.46 3.59
N LYS A 159 -2.51 -3.25 4.64
CA LYS A 159 -1.45 -4.06 5.28
C LYS A 159 -1.11 -5.25 4.39
N LEU A 160 0.17 -5.59 4.30
CA LEU A 160 0.59 -6.79 3.59
C LEU A 160 0.15 -8.06 4.33
N ALA A 161 -0.18 -9.10 3.56
CA ALA A 161 -0.50 -10.43 4.06
C ALA A 161 0.66 -11.05 4.83
N SER A 162 0.37 -12.02 5.70
CA SER A 162 1.41 -12.60 6.59
C SER A 162 2.07 -13.62 5.73
N ILE A 163 3.39 -13.73 5.81
CA ILE A 163 4.07 -14.84 5.12
C ILE A 163 3.51 -16.20 5.57
N PHE A 164 2.92 -16.27 6.78
CA PHE A 164 2.28 -17.46 7.32
C PHE A 164 0.86 -17.72 6.79
N ASP A 165 0.23 -16.76 6.11
CA ASP A 165 -1.12 -16.93 5.54
C ASP A 165 -1.13 -17.94 4.38
N ASN A 166 0.05 -18.26 3.81
CA ASN A 166 0.19 -19.24 2.73
C ASN A 166 1.26 -20.31 3.01
N ILE A 167 1.27 -20.88 4.22
CA ILE A 167 2.04 -22.11 4.49
C ILE A 167 1.56 -23.24 3.58
N ASN A 168 2.50 -23.84 2.86
CA ASN A 168 2.24 -24.85 1.84
C ASN A 168 2.79 -26.23 2.25
N GLU A 169 2.29 -27.31 1.65
CA GLU A 169 2.80 -28.67 1.89
C GLU A 169 4.19 -28.88 1.25
N TYR A 170 4.45 -28.18 0.15
CA TYR A 170 5.70 -28.29 -0.61
C TYR A 170 6.39 -26.93 -0.70
N LYS A 171 7.71 -26.98 -0.79
CA LYS A 171 8.53 -25.80 -1.09
C LYS A 171 8.31 -25.34 -2.54
N TYR A 172 8.33 -24.03 -2.77
CA TYR A 172 8.45 -23.45 -4.10
C TYR A 172 9.91 -23.43 -4.57
N SER A 173 10.85 -23.12 -3.68
CA SER A 173 12.27 -23.04 -3.97
C SER A 173 13.12 -23.90 -3.01
N SER A 174 14.38 -24.13 -3.34
CA SER A 174 15.30 -24.82 -2.44
C SER A 174 15.61 -24.02 -1.16
N GLY A 175 15.49 -22.69 -1.18
CA GLY A 175 15.76 -21.81 -0.04
C GLY A 175 14.60 -21.69 0.95
N ASP A 176 13.40 -22.12 0.57
CA ASP A 176 12.24 -22.23 1.46
C ASP A 176 12.53 -23.12 2.67
N VAL A 177 11.83 -22.88 3.78
CA VAL A 177 12.06 -23.57 5.05
C VAL A 177 10.89 -24.46 5.44
N VAL A 178 11.20 -25.62 6.03
CA VAL A 178 10.20 -26.47 6.70
C VAL A 178 10.12 -26.04 8.15
N LEU A 179 8.94 -25.62 8.58
CA LEU A 179 8.66 -25.15 9.93
C LEU A 179 8.18 -26.29 10.83
N PRO A 180 8.44 -26.22 12.16
CA PRO A 180 7.96 -27.23 13.10
C PRO A 180 6.42 -27.28 13.20
N ASP A 181 5.86 -28.48 13.31
CA ASP A 181 4.41 -28.68 13.46
C ASP A 181 3.82 -27.99 14.70
N SER A 182 4.64 -27.76 15.73
CA SER A 182 4.23 -27.02 16.93
C SER A 182 3.86 -25.55 16.66
N LEU A 183 4.24 -24.99 15.51
CA LEU A 183 3.80 -23.67 15.07
C LEU A 183 2.42 -23.71 14.41
N PHE A 184 1.99 -24.87 13.90
CA PHE A 184 0.73 -25.04 13.18
C PHE A 184 -0.05 -26.25 13.71
N PRO A 185 -0.50 -26.23 14.98
CA PRO A 185 -1.13 -27.39 15.63
C PRO A 185 -2.45 -27.84 14.96
N ALA A 186 -3.06 -26.99 14.13
CA ALA A 186 -4.27 -27.30 13.36
C ALA A 186 -3.97 -27.76 11.92
N SER A 187 -2.70 -27.77 11.49
CA SER A 187 -2.32 -28.18 10.14
C SER A 187 -2.45 -29.68 9.96
N THR A 188 -3.02 -30.09 8.83
CA THR A 188 -3.10 -31.49 8.38
C THR A 188 -2.08 -31.82 7.30
N LYS A 189 -1.19 -30.86 6.96
CA LYS A 189 -0.18 -31.02 5.91
C LYS A 189 0.92 -31.97 6.35
N LEU A 190 1.54 -32.66 5.40
CA LEU A 190 2.71 -33.50 5.67
C LEU A 190 3.92 -32.67 6.11
N TYR A 191 4.10 -31.48 5.51
CA TYR A 191 5.10 -30.50 5.90
C TYR A 191 4.48 -29.12 5.95
N ASN A 192 5.02 -28.25 6.80
CA ASN A 192 4.65 -26.85 6.86
C ASN A 192 5.77 -26.01 6.22
N CYS A 193 5.73 -25.85 4.90
CA CYS A 193 6.74 -25.11 4.14
C CYS A 193 6.37 -23.63 4.05
N MET A 194 7.34 -22.77 4.33
CA MET A 194 7.24 -21.32 4.20
C MET A 194 8.24 -20.81 3.16
N VAL A 195 7.80 -19.87 2.33
CA VAL A 195 8.70 -19.11 1.46
C VAL A 195 9.80 -18.45 2.29
N ASN A 196 11.06 -18.57 1.87
CA ASN A 196 12.19 -17.98 2.61
C ASN A 196 13.32 -17.44 1.73
N ASP A 197 13.08 -17.30 0.43
CA ASP A 197 13.91 -16.52 -0.49
C ASP A 197 13.06 -15.84 -1.57
N VAL A 198 13.66 -14.88 -2.28
CA VAL A 198 12.99 -14.11 -3.33
C VAL A 198 12.50 -15.00 -4.50
N THR A 199 13.14 -16.15 -4.76
CA THR A 199 12.71 -17.10 -5.79
C THR A 199 11.42 -17.82 -5.39
N GLY A 200 11.33 -18.26 -4.13
CA GLY A 200 10.11 -18.86 -3.57
C GLY A 200 8.97 -17.83 -3.52
N ALA A 201 9.28 -16.56 -3.25
CA ALA A 201 8.31 -15.47 -3.27
C ALA A 201 7.72 -15.26 -4.67
N ASP A 202 8.57 -15.12 -5.70
CA ASP A 202 8.14 -14.99 -7.10
C ASP A 202 7.24 -16.16 -7.53
N LEU A 203 7.64 -17.40 -7.22
CA LEU A 203 6.84 -18.59 -7.56
C LEU A 203 5.50 -18.63 -6.82
N ALA A 204 5.47 -18.22 -5.56
CA ALA A 204 4.22 -18.10 -4.80
C ALA A 204 3.30 -17.01 -5.37
N PHE A 205 3.86 -15.87 -5.80
CA PHE A 205 3.10 -14.81 -6.46
C PHE A 205 2.51 -15.28 -7.80
N LYS A 206 3.28 -16.05 -8.59
CA LYS A 206 2.80 -16.70 -9.82
C LYS A 206 1.69 -17.74 -9.58
N ASP A 207 1.63 -18.34 -8.39
CA ASP A 207 0.52 -19.20 -7.96
C ASP A 207 -0.66 -18.41 -7.34
N GLY A 208 -0.68 -17.08 -7.50
CA GLY A 208 -1.75 -16.21 -7.02
C GLY A 208 -1.79 -16.04 -5.50
N LYS A 209 -0.69 -16.34 -4.79
CA LYS A 209 -0.61 -16.15 -3.34
C LYS A 209 -0.27 -14.72 -2.98
N TYR A 210 -0.67 -14.34 -1.77
CA TYR A 210 -0.39 -13.02 -1.20
C TYR A 210 -0.91 -11.85 -2.05
N GLU A 211 -1.99 -12.04 -2.81
CA GLU A 211 -2.65 -10.94 -3.50
C GLU A 211 -3.26 -9.98 -2.47
N GLY A 212 -2.91 -8.70 -2.58
CA GLY A 212 -3.53 -7.60 -1.85
C GLY A 212 -4.22 -6.66 -2.82
N THR A 213 -5.25 -5.97 -2.35
CA THR A 213 -6.04 -5.04 -3.15
C THR A 213 -6.67 -3.95 -2.30
N PHE A 214 -6.75 -2.73 -2.83
CA PHE A 214 -7.61 -1.69 -2.27
C PHE A 214 -8.08 -0.72 -3.36
N SER A 215 -9.21 -0.09 -3.09
CA SER A 215 -9.82 0.91 -3.98
C SER A 215 -9.49 2.32 -3.51
N PHE A 216 -9.21 3.24 -4.45
CA PHE A 216 -8.93 4.65 -4.18
C PHE A 216 -9.63 5.57 -5.18
N TYR A 217 -9.58 6.88 -4.94
CA TYR A 217 -10.26 7.86 -5.78
C TYR A 217 -9.34 9.03 -6.13
N VAL A 218 -9.29 9.38 -7.42
CA VAL A 218 -8.59 10.57 -7.91
C VAL A 218 -9.61 11.68 -8.09
N SER A 219 -9.47 12.77 -7.32
CA SER A 219 -10.41 13.89 -7.29
C SER A 219 -10.35 14.81 -8.51
N GLU A 220 -9.16 14.96 -9.09
CA GLU A 220 -8.90 15.85 -10.22
C GLU A 220 -8.09 15.14 -11.30
N ALA A 221 -8.48 15.32 -12.57
CA ALA A 221 -7.78 14.67 -13.68
C ALA A 221 -6.32 15.18 -13.78
N GLY A 222 -5.38 14.24 -13.86
CA GLY A 222 -3.96 14.52 -13.92
C GLY A 222 -3.30 14.85 -12.59
N GLN A 223 -4.04 14.79 -11.48
CA GLN A 223 -3.51 15.01 -10.13
C GLN A 223 -2.36 14.03 -9.83
N PRO A 224 -1.20 14.51 -9.37
CA PRO A 224 -0.11 13.65 -8.92
C PRO A 224 -0.60 12.69 -7.83
N THR A 225 -0.33 11.41 -8.01
CA THR A 225 -0.77 10.34 -7.12
C THR A 225 0.42 9.51 -6.69
N LEU A 226 0.81 9.59 -5.42
CA LEU A 226 1.96 8.87 -4.88
C LEU A 226 1.54 7.42 -4.56
N LEU A 227 2.20 6.44 -5.15
CA LEU A 227 2.05 5.01 -4.85
C LEU A 227 3.34 4.51 -4.22
N GLY A 228 3.26 3.76 -3.11
CA GLY A 228 4.45 3.21 -2.49
C GLY A 228 4.23 1.97 -1.62
N VAL A 229 5.33 1.38 -1.18
CA VAL A 229 5.38 0.29 -0.20
C VAL A 229 6.39 0.66 0.87
N ARG A 230 6.01 0.50 2.13
CA ARG A 230 6.86 0.87 3.27
C ARG A 230 6.74 -0.07 4.45
N LYS A 231 7.63 0.11 5.41
CA LYS A 231 7.51 -0.43 6.77
C LYS A 231 7.25 0.67 7.78
N THR A 232 6.28 0.45 8.66
CA THR A 232 5.96 1.37 9.77
C THR A 232 6.83 1.17 11.01
N ALA A 233 7.56 0.06 11.09
CA ALA A 233 8.54 -0.24 12.12
C ALA A 233 9.62 -1.19 11.60
N HIS A 234 10.82 -1.09 12.18
CA HIS A 234 11.92 -2.01 11.92
C HIS A 234 11.98 -3.10 13.00
N LEU A 235 12.15 -4.35 12.57
CA LEU A 235 12.48 -5.48 13.44
C LEU A 235 13.67 -6.23 12.84
N GLY A 236 14.56 -6.75 13.70
CA GLY A 236 15.67 -7.59 13.25
C GLY A 236 15.14 -8.86 12.55
N ASP A 237 15.80 -9.26 11.46
CA ASP A 237 15.39 -10.36 10.57
C ASP A 237 14.00 -10.21 9.93
N ASP A 238 13.42 -9.00 9.91
CA ASP A 238 12.17 -8.77 9.21
C ASP A 238 12.32 -8.77 7.70
N TRP A 239 11.24 -9.14 7.04
CA TRP A 239 11.24 -9.30 5.61
C TRP A 239 9.92 -8.86 5.00
N LEU A 240 10.02 -8.02 3.99
CA LEU A 240 8.91 -7.60 3.15
C LEU A 240 9.30 -7.96 1.71
N CYS A 241 8.43 -8.63 0.96
CA CYS A 241 8.65 -8.90 -0.46
C CYS A 241 7.33 -8.73 -1.22
N PHE A 242 7.40 -8.13 -2.40
CA PHE A 242 6.23 -7.74 -3.18
C PHE A 242 6.56 -7.55 -4.66
N ASP A 243 5.53 -7.62 -5.49
CA ASP A 243 5.62 -7.55 -6.94
C ASP A 243 4.23 -7.32 -7.58
N ASN A 244 4.18 -7.33 -8.92
CA ASN A 244 2.96 -7.49 -9.73
C ASN A 244 1.88 -6.43 -9.50
N PHE A 245 2.25 -5.15 -9.47
CA PHE A 245 1.28 -4.08 -9.42
C PHE A 245 0.40 -4.07 -10.67
N LYS A 246 -0.91 -3.94 -10.46
CA LYS A 246 -1.89 -3.75 -11.52
C LYS A 246 -2.87 -2.66 -11.12
N LEU A 247 -3.17 -1.78 -12.07
CA LEU A 247 -4.04 -0.63 -11.86
C LEU A 247 -5.26 -0.74 -12.77
N LEU A 248 -6.44 -0.69 -12.17
CA LEU A 248 -7.73 -0.69 -12.85
C LEU A 248 -8.44 0.63 -12.61
N TYR A 249 -9.04 1.19 -13.67
CA TYR A 249 -9.88 2.38 -13.62
C TYR A 249 -11.35 1.99 -13.86
N TYR A 250 -12.22 2.38 -12.93
CA TYR A 250 -13.66 2.08 -12.98
C TYR A 250 -14.50 3.20 -13.58
N GLY A 251 -13.95 4.41 -13.75
CA GLY A 251 -14.74 5.57 -14.16
C GLY A 251 -14.99 6.56 -13.02
N ASP A 252 -15.40 7.78 -13.39
CA ASP A 252 -15.90 8.80 -12.46
C ASP A 252 -17.39 8.56 -12.13
N GLY A 253 -17.87 9.16 -11.05
CA GLY A 253 -19.27 9.12 -10.63
C GLY A 253 -19.62 7.94 -9.71
N ASP A 254 -20.62 8.16 -8.86
CA ASP A 254 -20.98 7.23 -7.77
C ASP A 254 -21.40 5.83 -8.24
N THR A 255 -21.88 5.69 -9.48
CA THR A 255 -22.21 4.38 -10.08
C THR A 255 -20.98 3.51 -10.31
N ASN A 256 -19.79 4.12 -10.36
CA ASN A 256 -18.51 3.44 -10.58
C ASN A 256 -17.74 3.22 -9.28
N LYS A 257 -18.33 3.54 -8.13
CA LYS A 257 -17.73 3.38 -6.81
C LYS A 257 -17.68 1.90 -6.42
N PRO A 258 -16.49 1.33 -6.12
CA PRO A 258 -16.39 -0.03 -5.60
C PRO A 258 -17.05 -0.18 -4.23
N ASP A 259 -17.69 -1.33 -3.98
CA ASP A 259 -18.35 -1.64 -2.71
C ASP A 259 -17.38 -1.66 -1.51
N ASP A 260 -16.12 -2.01 -1.77
CA ASP A 260 -15.03 -2.03 -0.78
C ASP A 260 -14.31 -0.69 -0.64
N PHE A 261 -14.78 0.37 -1.33
CA PHE A 261 -14.16 1.68 -1.23
C PHE A 261 -14.36 2.28 0.17
N VAL A 262 -13.24 2.53 0.83
CA VAL A 262 -13.16 3.30 2.06
C VAL A 262 -12.72 4.71 1.70
N SER A 263 -13.52 5.72 2.05
CA SER A 263 -13.10 7.12 1.90
C SER A 263 -11.85 7.36 2.72
N SER A 264 -10.91 8.09 2.15
CA SER A 264 -9.55 8.32 2.65
C SER A 264 -9.41 8.31 4.16
N VAL A 265 -8.45 7.54 4.62
CA VAL A 265 -8.22 7.22 6.02
C VAL A 265 -7.47 8.37 6.70
N GLU A 266 -8.20 9.37 7.18
CA GLU A 266 -7.77 10.12 8.38
C GLU A 266 -8.28 9.43 9.67
N GLU A 267 -9.09 8.38 9.58
CA GLU A 267 -9.75 7.74 10.74
C GLU A 267 -9.20 6.37 11.19
N ALA A 268 -8.19 5.78 10.54
CA ALA A 268 -7.71 4.42 10.88
C ALA A 268 -6.21 4.31 11.21
N VAL A 269 -5.64 5.32 11.89
CA VAL A 269 -4.45 5.12 12.72
C VAL A 269 -4.65 5.75 14.10
N ALA A 270 -5.60 5.22 14.86
CA ALA A 270 -5.62 5.31 16.31
C ALA A 270 -5.57 3.90 16.91
N ASP A 271 -4.54 3.12 16.55
CA ASP A 271 -4.19 1.89 17.28
C ASP A 271 -3.48 2.19 18.62
N GLY A 272 -3.46 3.46 19.03
CA GLY A 272 -3.45 3.82 20.44
C GLY A 272 -4.87 4.21 20.83
N LYS A 273 -5.58 3.35 21.58
CA LYS A 273 -6.91 3.66 22.14
C LYS A 273 -6.93 5.09 22.67
N ALA A 274 -7.59 6.01 21.96
CA ALA A 274 -7.70 7.37 22.41
C ALA A 274 -8.33 7.36 23.81
N THR A 275 -7.72 8.09 24.74
CA THR A 275 -8.18 8.14 26.13
C THR A 275 -9.09 9.35 26.31
N VAL A 276 -10.04 9.26 27.25
CA VAL A 276 -10.91 10.39 27.56
C VAL A 276 -10.09 11.46 28.29
N VAL A 277 -9.96 12.64 27.67
CA VAL A 277 -9.24 13.79 28.24
C VAL A 277 -10.17 14.66 29.08
N SER A 278 -11.46 14.73 28.72
CA SER A 278 -12.47 15.40 29.54
C SER A 278 -13.88 14.92 29.19
N SER A 279 -14.81 15.03 30.14
CA SER A 279 -16.22 14.71 29.95
C SER A 279 -17.11 15.91 30.34
N ALA A 280 -18.15 16.16 29.54
CA ALA A 280 -19.23 17.09 29.87
C ALA A 280 -20.55 16.34 29.99
N TRP A 281 -21.37 16.72 30.96
CA TRP A 281 -22.68 16.11 31.21
C TRP A 281 -23.82 17.03 30.82
N TYR A 282 -24.85 16.45 30.25
CA TYR A 282 -26.07 17.14 29.86
C TYR A 282 -27.29 16.33 30.29
N THR A 283 -28.38 17.01 30.66
CA THR A 283 -29.68 16.36 30.76
C THR A 283 -30.13 15.87 29.39
N ILE A 284 -31.12 14.98 29.34
CA ILE A 284 -31.70 14.51 28.06
C ILE A 284 -32.26 15.66 27.19
N ASN A 285 -32.56 16.81 27.80
CA ASN A 285 -33.02 18.02 27.10
C ASN A 285 -31.87 18.94 26.67
N GLY A 286 -30.61 18.50 26.76
CA GLY A 286 -29.44 19.25 26.30
C GLY A 286 -28.93 20.32 27.26
N VAL A 287 -29.44 20.40 28.50
CA VAL A 287 -28.96 21.38 29.50
C VAL A 287 -27.67 20.86 30.15
N ARG A 288 -26.60 21.65 30.09
CA ARG A 288 -25.30 21.30 30.69
C ARG A 288 -25.40 21.25 32.22
N VAL A 289 -24.86 20.20 32.82
CA VAL A 289 -24.79 19.98 34.27
C VAL A 289 -23.36 19.60 34.67
N ALA A 290 -22.99 19.85 35.93
CA ALA A 290 -21.67 19.48 36.43
C ALA A 290 -21.49 17.96 36.48
N GLU A 291 -22.52 17.25 36.95
CA GLU A 291 -22.59 15.79 37.03
C GLU A 291 -24.06 15.36 37.21
N PRO A 292 -24.41 14.09 36.95
CA PRO A 292 -25.73 13.55 37.25
C PRO A 292 -25.96 13.44 38.77
N LYS A 293 -26.94 14.19 39.30
CA LYS A 293 -27.29 14.17 40.74
C LYS A 293 -28.63 13.51 41.05
N GLN A 294 -29.40 13.16 40.02
CA GLN A 294 -30.73 12.58 40.16
C GLN A 294 -30.87 11.39 39.23
N ARG A 295 -31.82 10.51 39.56
CA ARG A 295 -32.22 9.41 38.69
C ARG A 295 -32.73 9.96 37.36
N GLY A 296 -32.29 9.37 36.25
CA GLY A 296 -32.71 9.82 34.94
C GLY A 296 -31.74 9.46 33.83
N ILE A 297 -32.03 9.96 32.64
CA ILE A 297 -31.20 9.78 31.45
C ILE A 297 -30.40 11.06 31.22
N TYR A 298 -29.10 10.89 31.02
CA TYR A 298 -28.15 11.96 30.73
C TYR A 298 -27.38 11.64 29.45
N ILE A 299 -26.80 12.67 28.84
CA ILE A 299 -25.83 12.56 27.76
C ILE A 299 -24.47 12.92 28.35
N ARG A 300 -23.48 12.04 28.16
CA ARG A 300 -22.08 12.34 28.45
C ARG A 300 -21.37 12.52 27.12
N GLN A 301 -20.72 13.67 26.95
CA GLN A 301 -19.88 13.98 25.80
C GLN A 301 -18.42 13.94 26.25
N ASP A 302 -17.65 13.02 25.69
CA ASP A 302 -16.25 12.79 25.98
C ASP A 302 -15.39 13.41 24.88
N LYS A 303 -14.41 14.24 25.25
CA LYS A 303 -13.36 14.69 24.36
C LYS A 303 -12.18 13.74 24.47
N MET A 304 -11.77 13.18 23.34
CA MET A 304 -10.75 12.16 23.23
C MET A 304 -9.36 12.78 23.02
N SER A 305 -8.31 12.04 23.34
CA SER A 305 -6.90 12.50 23.22
C SER A 305 -6.45 12.76 21.79
N ASP A 306 -7.13 12.17 20.81
CA ASP A 306 -6.93 12.38 19.37
C ASP A 306 -7.71 13.61 18.83
N GLY A 307 -8.42 14.33 19.70
CA GLY A 307 -9.23 15.49 19.31
C GLY A 307 -10.67 15.17 18.90
N THR A 308 -11.02 13.88 18.75
CA THR A 308 -12.38 13.45 18.44
C THR A 308 -13.32 13.64 19.64
N THR A 309 -14.64 13.57 19.39
CA THR A 309 -15.67 13.70 20.43
C THR A 309 -16.62 12.50 20.36
N GLN A 310 -16.81 11.81 21.48
CA GLN A 310 -17.76 10.71 21.61
C GLN A 310 -18.94 11.11 22.49
N SER A 311 -20.17 10.82 22.09
CA SER A 311 -21.37 11.05 22.93
C SER A 311 -22.04 9.74 23.30
N VAL A 312 -22.30 9.54 24.60
CA VAL A 312 -22.98 8.35 25.12
C VAL A 312 -24.20 8.73 25.96
N LYS A 313 -25.26 7.92 25.87
CA LYS A 313 -26.47 8.05 26.67
C LYS A 313 -26.32 7.19 27.93
N VAL A 314 -26.43 7.82 29.10
CA VAL A 314 -26.19 7.19 30.40
C VAL A 314 -27.47 7.22 31.22
N MET A 315 -27.90 6.06 31.73
CA MET A 315 -29.00 5.94 32.68
C MET A 315 -28.45 5.90 34.11
N VAL A 316 -28.82 6.88 34.92
CA VAL A 316 -28.46 6.96 36.34
C VAL A 316 -29.62 6.42 37.16
N ARG A 317 -29.35 5.37 37.95
CA ARG A 317 -30.32 4.61 38.76
C ARG A 317 -30.26 5.00 40.24
#